data_AF-A0A960IFZ2-F1
#
_entry.id   AF-A0A960IFZ2-F1
#
_cell.length_a   1.000
_cell.length_b   1.000
_cell.length_c   1.000
_cell.angle_alpha   90.00
_cell.angle_beta   90.00
_cell.angle_gamma   90.00
#
_symmetry.space_group_name_H-M   'P 1'
#
loop_
_entity.id
_entity.type
_entity.pdbx_description
1 polymer ?
#
loop_
_entity_poly.entity_id
_entity_poly.type
_entity_poly.pdbx_seq_one_letter_code
_entity_poly.pdbx_strand_id
1 'polypeptide(L)'
;VFVDTPGIHRPRTALGERLNERAGDAISGVDVTCLVVDATATIGPGDRFVAASVPRDAIVVVNKVDRAEQAQVMAQLARAHEQLDLDAYFPVSARTGAGVPALVDELVARLPAGPMLYPEEMITDVPDAAWVAELVREQLLRITRDELPHSIATRVTEWEWPHIRCEILVERDSQKGIVIGKGGAVLKQVGEAVRRQLDDGAYLELVVKVDKDWQRRPASLDRLGL
;
A
#
# COMPACT_ATOMS: atom_id res chain seq x y z
N VAL A 1 -0.75 -15.13 8.62
CA VAL A 1 -0.61 -13.67 8.82
C VAL A 1 -0.21 -13.07 7.49
N PHE A 2 -0.90 -12.04 7.00
CA PHE A 2 -0.50 -11.34 5.78
C PHE A 2 0.32 -10.11 6.15
N VAL A 3 1.43 -9.90 5.45
CA VAL A 3 2.30 -8.73 5.60
C VAL A 3 2.26 -7.97 4.27
N ASP A 4 1.68 -6.78 4.28
CA ASP A 4 1.72 -5.91 3.10
C ASP A 4 3.05 -5.15 3.05
N THR A 5 3.61 -5.00 1.86
CA THR A 5 4.89 -4.33 1.65
C THR A 5 4.72 -3.15 0.70
N PRO A 6 5.47 -2.05 0.90
CA PRO A 6 5.54 -0.99 -0.10
C PRO A 6 5.96 -1.55 -1.46
N GLY A 7 5.42 -0.97 -2.55
CA GLY A 7 5.79 -1.38 -3.90
C GLY A 7 7.29 -1.22 -4.16
N ILE A 8 7.97 -2.33 -4.40
CA ILE A 8 9.41 -2.35 -4.71
C ILE A 8 9.63 -1.78 -6.12
N HIS A 9 10.51 -0.79 -6.21
CA HIS A 9 10.90 -0.18 -7.48
C HIS A 9 12.33 0.33 -7.40
N ARG A 10 13.01 0.55 -8.54
CA ARG A 10 14.36 1.15 -8.50
C ARG A 10 14.27 2.53 -7.82
N PRO A 11 14.93 2.71 -6.65
CA PRO A 11 14.73 3.90 -5.86
C PRO A 11 15.44 5.09 -6.51
N ARG A 12 14.83 6.28 -6.37
CA ARG A 12 15.39 7.56 -6.85
C ARG A 12 15.56 8.58 -5.71
N THR A 13 15.17 8.20 -4.50
CA THR A 13 15.14 9.02 -3.28
C THR A 13 15.46 8.14 -2.07
N ALA A 14 15.90 8.76 -0.96
CA ALA A 14 16.17 8.04 0.29
C ALA A 14 14.92 7.36 0.87
N LEU A 15 13.74 7.97 0.70
CA LEU A 15 12.47 7.30 1.01
C LEU A 15 12.30 6.01 0.18
N GLY A 16 12.57 6.07 -1.13
CA GLY A 16 12.47 4.89 -1.99
C GLY A 16 13.45 3.77 -1.58
N GLU A 17 14.68 4.13 -1.20
CA GLU A 17 15.68 3.17 -0.70
C GLU A 17 15.16 2.48 0.56
N ARG A 18 14.66 3.24 1.52
CA ARG A 18 14.14 2.72 2.79
C ARG A 18 12.86 1.90 2.66
N LEU A 19 11.97 2.28 1.74
CA LEU A 19 10.78 1.48 1.41
C LEU A 19 11.17 0.13 0.80
N ASN A 20 12.21 0.09 -0.04
CA ASN A 20 12.72 -1.16 -0.58
C ASN A 20 13.43 -2.01 0.47
N GLU A 21 14.23 -1.41 1.36
CA GLU A 21 14.87 -2.11 2.48
C GLU A 21 13.81 -2.80 3.34
N ARG A 22 12.75 -2.08 3.73
CA ARG A 22 11.64 -2.65 4.49
C ARG A 22 10.92 -3.79 3.78
N ALA A 23 10.72 -3.65 2.47
CA ALA A 23 10.11 -4.72 1.69
C ALA A 23 11.03 -5.96 1.62
N GLY A 24 12.35 -5.76 1.50
CA GLY A 24 13.34 -6.84 1.58
C GLY A 24 13.38 -7.54 2.94
N ASP A 25 13.38 -6.77 4.02
CA ASP A 25 13.32 -7.31 5.39
C ASP A 25 12.05 -8.14 5.60
N ALA A 26 10.91 -7.66 5.12
CA ALA A 26 9.64 -8.40 5.18
C ALA A 26 9.70 -9.72 4.40
N ILE A 27 10.28 -9.73 3.19
CA ILE A 27 10.46 -10.96 2.40
C ILE A 27 11.29 -12.01 3.17
N SER A 28 12.29 -11.58 3.94
CA SER A 28 13.12 -12.51 4.72
C SER A 28 12.41 -13.15 5.93
N GLY A 29 11.31 -12.54 6.39
CA GLY A 29 10.58 -12.95 7.59
C GLY A 29 9.27 -13.68 7.34
N VAL A 30 8.92 -13.98 6.08
CA VAL A 30 7.65 -14.64 5.71
C VAL A 30 7.85 -16.07 5.22
N ASP A 31 6.89 -16.94 5.51
CA ASP A 31 6.90 -18.34 5.07
C ASP A 31 6.58 -18.49 3.56
N VAL A 32 5.74 -17.60 3.03
CA VAL A 32 5.29 -17.65 1.63
C VAL A 32 5.28 -16.24 1.04
N THR A 33 5.86 -16.07 -0.14
CA THR A 33 5.92 -14.78 -0.85
C THR A 33 4.96 -14.76 -2.04
N CYS A 34 4.23 -13.66 -2.21
CA CYS A 34 3.38 -13.42 -3.39
C CYS A 34 3.90 -12.23 -4.20
N LEU A 35 4.18 -12.46 -5.49
CA LEU A 35 4.46 -11.40 -6.46
C LEU A 35 3.19 -11.06 -7.23
N VAL A 36 2.64 -9.86 -7.02
CA VAL A 36 1.41 -9.41 -7.70
C VAL A 36 1.77 -8.65 -8.98
N VAL A 37 1.21 -9.09 -10.11
CA VAL A 37 1.34 -8.42 -11.42
C VAL A 37 -0.02 -8.10 -12.02
N ASP A 38 -0.07 -7.13 -12.94
CA ASP A 38 -1.33 -6.67 -13.56
C ASP A 38 -1.65 -7.48 -14.84
N ALA A 39 -2.87 -8.03 -14.93
CA ALA A 39 -3.38 -8.75 -16.10
C ALA A 39 -3.48 -7.87 -17.37
N THR A 40 -3.55 -6.55 -17.18
CA THR A 40 -3.77 -5.55 -18.24
C THR A 40 -2.50 -4.84 -18.68
N ALA A 41 -1.38 -5.04 -17.99
CA ALA A 41 -0.11 -4.40 -18.29
C ALA A 41 0.91 -5.38 -18.88
N THR A 42 1.95 -4.86 -19.52
CA THR A 42 3.11 -5.66 -19.90
C THR A 42 3.97 -5.97 -18.69
N ILE A 43 4.55 -7.18 -18.64
CA ILE A 43 5.62 -7.50 -17.68
C ILE A 43 6.84 -6.61 -17.98
N GLY A 44 7.04 -5.61 -17.13
CA GLY A 44 8.02 -4.56 -17.29
C GLY A 44 9.36 -4.88 -16.63
N PRO A 45 10.35 -3.99 -16.77
CA PRO A 45 11.63 -4.10 -16.06
C PRO A 45 11.47 -4.07 -14.54
N GLY A 46 10.45 -3.36 -14.03
CA GLY A 46 10.12 -3.33 -12.60
C GLY A 46 9.68 -4.70 -12.08
N ASP A 47 8.72 -5.34 -12.75
CA ASP A 47 8.23 -6.68 -12.37
C ASP A 47 9.37 -7.70 -12.35
N ARG A 48 10.23 -7.68 -13.38
CA ARG A 48 11.41 -8.57 -13.45
C ARG A 48 12.43 -8.28 -12.35
N PHE A 49 12.61 -7.00 -11.98
CA PHE A 49 13.48 -6.63 -10.87
C PHE A 49 12.97 -7.18 -9.55
N VAL A 50 11.67 -7.06 -9.28
CA VAL A 50 11.06 -7.60 -8.06
C VAL A 50 11.08 -9.13 -8.06
N ALA A 51 10.78 -9.76 -9.20
CA ALA A 51 10.87 -11.22 -9.35
C ALA A 51 12.28 -11.77 -9.05
N ALA A 52 13.33 -11.02 -9.40
CA ALA A 52 14.70 -11.40 -9.09
C ALA A 52 15.07 -11.23 -7.59
N SER A 53 14.27 -10.48 -6.82
CA SER A 53 14.49 -10.25 -5.38
C SER A 53 13.65 -11.15 -4.47
N VAL A 54 12.68 -11.89 -5.01
CA VAL A 54 11.84 -12.80 -4.23
C VAL A 54 12.40 -14.24 -4.29
N PRO A 55 12.05 -15.10 -3.32
CA PRO A 55 12.36 -16.53 -3.37
C PRO A 55 11.81 -17.20 -4.64
N ARG A 56 12.47 -18.26 -5.12
CA ARG A 56 12.06 -18.98 -6.34
C ARG A 56 10.72 -19.70 -6.21
N ASP A 57 10.36 -20.07 -4.98
CA ASP A 57 9.09 -20.65 -4.59
C ASP A 57 7.98 -19.61 -4.35
N ALA A 58 8.21 -18.34 -4.69
CA ALA A 58 7.18 -17.32 -4.64
C ALA A 58 6.04 -17.63 -5.63
N ILE A 59 4.83 -17.25 -5.23
CA ILE A 59 3.61 -17.38 -6.04
C ILE A 59 3.41 -16.09 -6.83
N VAL A 60 3.15 -16.19 -8.13
CA VAL A 60 2.75 -15.07 -8.97
C VAL A 60 1.24 -14.93 -9.00
N VAL A 61 0.76 -13.76 -8.63
CA VAL A 61 -0.67 -13.42 -8.61
C VAL A 61 -0.95 -12.44 -9.75
N VAL A 62 -1.57 -12.92 -10.82
CA VAL A 62 -1.98 -12.11 -11.98
C VAL A 62 -3.33 -11.47 -11.67
N ASN A 63 -3.30 -10.25 -11.14
CA ASN A 63 -4.47 -9.55 -10.62
C ASN A 63 -5.20 -8.72 -11.71
N LYS A 64 -6.42 -8.26 -11.40
CA LYS A 64 -7.29 -7.43 -12.26
C LYS A 64 -7.85 -8.18 -13.48
N VAL A 65 -8.07 -9.49 -13.36
CA VAL A 65 -8.70 -10.26 -14.46
C VAL A 65 -10.13 -9.81 -14.78
N ASP A 66 -10.80 -9.09 -13.87
CA ASP A 66 -12.10 -8.45 -14.14
C ASP A 66 -12.05 -7.34 -15.20
N ARG A 67 -10.85 -6.92 -15.61
CA ARG A 67 -10.60 -5.88 -16.61
C ARG A 67 -9.97 -6.41 -17.89
N ALA A 68 -9.85 -7.73 -18.04
CA ALA A 68 -9.20 -8.38 -19.16
C ALA A 68 -10.08 -9.51 -19.72
N GLU A 69 -10.04 -9.70 -21.03
CA GLU A 69 -10.67 -10.85 -21.67
C GLU A 69 -9.92 -12.15 -21.33
N GLN A 70 -10.61 -13.30 -21.35
CA GLN A 70 -10.02 -14.60 -20.99
C GLN A 70 -8.74 -14.91 -21.80
N ALA A 71 -8.73 -14.63 -23.10
CA ALA A 71 -7.57 -14.83 -23.96
C ALA A 71 -6.37 -13.97 -23.53
N GLN A 72 -6.62 -12.75 -23.07
CA GLN A 72 -5.58 -11.85 -22.57
C GLN A 72 -5.00 -12.36 -21.24
N VAL A 73 -5.85 -12.84 -20.33
CA VAL A 73 -5.41 -13.44 -19.06
C VAL A 73 -4.51 -14.65 -19.31
N MET A 74 -4.92 -15.55 -20.22
CA MET A 74 -4.12 -16.72 -20.58
C MET A 74 -2.76 -16.33 -21.20
N ALA A 75 -2.76 -15.34 -22.09
CA ALA A 75 -1.52 -14.83 -22.67
C ALA A 75 -0.60 -14.19 -21.60
N GLN A 76 -1.17 -13.50 -20.62
CA GLN A 76 -0.41 -12.90 -19.53
C GLN A 76 0.17 -13.96 -18.59
N LEU A 77 -0.59 -15.01 -18.25
CA LEU A 77 -0.09 -16.13 -17.46
C LEU A 77 1.11 -16.80 -18.15
N ALA A 78 1.01 -17.07 -19.45
CA ALA A 78 2.11 -17.65 -20.22
C ALA A 78 3.36 -16.75 -20.22
N ARG A 79 3.18 -15.43 -20.40
CA ARG A 79 4.29 -14.45 -20.34
C ARG A 79 4.91 -14.36 -18.96
N ALA A 80 4.09 -14.33 -17.91
CA ALA A 80 4.57 -14.29 -16.54
C ALA A 80 5.36 -15.56 -16.20
N HIS A 81 4.89 -16.72 -16.67
CA HIS A 81 5.60 -17.99 -16.54
C HIS A 81 6.98 -17.95 -17.21
N GLU A 82 7.03 -17.54 -18.48
CA GLU A 82 8.28 -17.47 -19.25
C GLU A 82 9.27 -16.42 -18.71
N GLN A 83 8.79 -15.26 -18.26
CA GLN A 83 9.65 -14.12 -17.93
C GLN A 83 10.03 -14.00 -16.46
N LEU A 84 9.23 -14.55 -15.53
CA LEU A 84 9.45 -14.42 -14.09
C LEU A 84 10.06 -15.68 -13.49
N ASP A 85 9.77 -16.87 -14.06
CA ASP A 85 10.38 -18.15 -13.66
C ASP A 85 10.28 -18.42 -12.13
N LEU A 86 9.02 -18.42 -11.66
CA LEU A 86 8.60 -18.65 -10.28
C LEU A 86 7.67 -19.88 -10.21
N ASP A 87 7.30 -20.30 -9.01
CA ASP A 87 6.79 -21.65 -8.78
C ASP A 87 5.31 -21.86 -9.14
N ALA A 88 4.43 -20.89 -8.86
CA ALA A 88 3.00 -21.02 -9.18
C ALA A 88 2.37 -19.71 -9.67
N TYR A 89 1.28 -19.81 -10.43
CA TYR A 89 0.64 -18.68 -11.11
C TYR A 89 -0.88 -18.71 -10.94
N PHE A 90 -1.45 -17.68 -10.31
CA PHE A 90 -2.87 -17.59 -10.03
C PHE A 90 -3.50 -16.35 -10.68
N PRO A 91 -4.44 -16.51 -11.61
CA PRO A 91 -5.25 -15.40 -12.11
C PRO A 91 -6.32 -15.03 -11.07
N VAL A 92 -6.33 -13.77 -10.61
CA VAL A 92 -7.29 -13.30 -9.61
C VAL A 92 -7.89 -11.94 -9.95
N SER A 93 -9.06 -11.66 -9.38
CA SER A 93 -9.59 -10.32 -9.27
C SER A 93 -9.74 -10.00 -7.79
N ALA A 94 -8.82 -9.21 -7.24
CA ALA A 94 -8.91 -8.70 -5.87
C ALA A 94 -10.19 -7.86 -5.66
N ARG A 95 -10.77 -7.30 -6.73
CA ARG A 95 -12.01 -6.52 -6.68
C ARG A 95 -13.26 -7.39 -6.52
N THR A 96 -13.32 -8.51 -7.23
CA THR A 96 -14.52 -9.37 -7.28
C THR A 96 -14.41 -10.63 -6.44
N GLY A 97 -13.21 -10.99 -5.99
CA GLY A 97 -12.90 -12.24 -5.29
C GLY A 97 -12.66 -13.43 -6.22
N ALA A 98 -12.80 -13.28 -7.54
CA ALA A 98 -12.54 -14.37 -8.49
C ALA A 98 -11.10 -14.88 -8.35
N GLY A 99 -10.94 -16.21 -8.26
CA GLY A 99 -9.64 -16.87 -8.11
C GLY A 99 -9.00 -16.79 -6.72
N VAL A 100 -9.51 -15.93 -5.82
CA VAL A 100 -8.94 -15.76 -4.47
C VAL A 100 -9.06 -17.03 -3.61
N PRO A 101 -10.18 -17.78 -3.58
CA PRO A 101 -10.27 -19.00 -2.79
C PRO A 101 -9.18 -20.03 -3.14
N ALA A 102 -8.93 -20.26 -4.44
CA ALA A 102 -7.90 -21.19 -4.89
C ALA A 102 -6.48 -20.71 -4.53
N LEU A 103 -6.23 -19.40 -4.58
CA LEU A 103 -4.99 -18.82 -4.09
C LEU A 103 -4.81 -19.04 -2.59
N VAL A 104 -5.87 -18.84 -1.79
CA VAL A 104 -5.84 -19.07 -0.34
C VAL A 104 -5.56 -20.53 -0.02
N ASP A 105 -6.20 -21.47 -0.71
CA ASP A 105 -5.95 -22.91 -0.53
C ASP A 105 -4.47 -23.27 -0.77
N GLU A 106 -3.86 -22.71 -1.82
CA GLU A 106 -2.44 -22.90 -2.11
C GLU A 106 -1.54 -22.29 -1.02
N LEU A 107 -1.86 -21.07 -0.56
CA LEU A 107 -1.10 -20.42 0.51
C LEU A 107 -1.15 -21.25 1.79
N VAL A 108 -2.33 -21.76 2.17
CA VAL A 108 -2.49 -22.62 3.34
C VAL A 108 -1.69 -23.91 3.20
N ALA A 109 -1.65 -24.51 2.01
CA ALA A 109 -0.91 -25.75 1.75
C ALA A 109 0.62 -25.58 1.89
N ARG A 110 1.15 -24.36 1.69
CA ARG A 110 2.59 -24.04 1.82
C ARG A 110 3.00 -23.62 3.23
N LEU A 111 2.05 -23.26 4.08
CA LEU A 111 2.36 -22.80 5.44
C LEU A 111 2.87 -23.96 6.32
N PRO A 112 3.94 -23.75 7.11
CA PRO A 112 4.36 -24.73 8.09
C PRO A 112 3.30 -24.86 9.20
N ALA A 113 3.20 -26.07 9.77
CA ALA A 113 2.38 -26.27 10.97
C ALA A 113 2.97 -25.46 12.14
N GLY A 114 2.12 -24.70 12.83
CA GLY A 114 2.54 -23.84 13.94
C GLY A 114 1.36 -23.35 14.78
N PRO A 115 1.63 -22.76 15.96
CA PRO A 115 0.60 -22.16 16.79
C PRO A 115 0.06 -20.88 16.14
N MET A 116 -1.17 -20.51 16.50
CA MET A 116 -1.67 -19.17 16.20
C MET A 116 -0.87 -18.12 16.98
N LEU A 117 -0.26 -17.17 16.28
CA LEU A 117 0.52 -16.08 16.88
C LEU A 117 -0.38 -14.93 17.37
N TYR A 118 -1.60 -14.83 16.83
CA TYR A 118 -2.58 -13.80 17.15
C TYR A 118 -3.96 -14.43 17.44
N PRO A 119 -4.83 -13.74 18.19
CA PRO A 119 -6.21 -14.18 18.40
C PRO A 119 -6.99 -14.31 17.08
N GLU A 120 -7.92 -15.26 17.01
CA GLU A 120 -8.73 -15.53 15.81
C GLU A 120 -9.54 -14.30 15.34
N GLU A 121 -10.03 -13.51 16.30
CA GLU A 121 -10.84 -12.31 16.05
C GLU A 121 -10.00 -11.09 15.62
N MET A 122 -8.67 -11.17 15.67
CA MET A 122 -7.79 -10.06 15.32
C MET A 122 -7.68 -9.94 13.80
N ILE A 123 -8.33 -8.93 13.24
CA ILE A 123 -8.31 -8.65 11.80
C ILE A 123 -6.99 -7.96 11.38
N THR A 124 -6.46 -7.06 12.21
CA THR A 124 -5.22 -6.31 11.95
C THR A 124 -4.54 -5.89 13.25
N ASP A 125 -3.22 -5.72 13.21
CA ASP A 125 -2.40 -5.14 14.28
C ASP A 125 -2.10 -3.65 14.05
N VAL A 126 -2.61 -3.07 12.96
CA VAL A 126 -2.43 -1.66 12.63
C VAL A 126 -3.17 -0.79 13.65
N PRO A 127 -2.50 0.13 14.37
CA PRO A 127 -3.15 1.02 15.32
C PRO A 127 -4.16 1.95 14.63
N ASP A 128 -5.29 2.25 15.29
CA ASP A 128 -6.33 3.16 14.76
C ASP A 128 -5.77 4.50 14.28
N ALA A 129 -4.81 5.07 15.02
CA ALA A 129 -4.13 6.30 14.65
C ALA A 129 -3.38 6.20 13.30
N ALA A 130 -2.73 5.06 13.03
CA ALA A 130 -2.07 4.82 11.76
C ALA A 130 -3.09 4.58 10.64
N TRP A 131 -4.15 3.81 10.92
CA TRP A 131 -5.24 3.59 9.98
C TRP A 131 -5.92 4.91 9.56
N VAL A 132 -6.24 5.79 10.51
CA VAL A 132 -6.83 7.11 10.21
C VAL A 132 -5.86 7.99 9.42
N ALA A 133 -4.57 7.97 9.74
CA ALA A 133 -3.56 8.68 8.95
C ALA A 133 -3.53 8.17 7.50
N GLU A 134 -3.60 6.86 7.29
CA GLU A 134 -3.66 6.22 5.98
C GLU A 134 -4.95 6.54 5.23
N LEU A 135 -6.11 6.55 5.91
CA LEU A 135 -7.38 6.99 5.30
C LEU A 135 -7.26 8.43 4.79
N VAL A 136 -6.70 9.35 5.58
CA VAL A 136 -6.47 10.74 5.14
C VAL A 136 -5.55 10.78 3.93
N ARG A 137 -4.47 10.00 3.93
CA ARG A 137 -3.52 9.90 2.81
C ARG A 137 -4.22 9.41 1.55
N GLU A 138 -4.98 8.33 1.66
CA GLU A 138 -5.72 7.71 0.57
C GLU A 138 -6.70 8.69 -0.07
N GLN A 139 -7.50 9.40 0.74
CA GLN A 139 -8.45 10.39 0.23
C GLN A 139 -7.74 11.56 -0.48
N LEU A 140 -6.57 11.98 0.01
CA LEU A 140 -5.75 12.99 -0.68
C LEU A 140 -5.20 12.47 -2.01
N LEU A 141 -4.70 11.24 -2.06
CA LEU A 141 -4.16 10.62 -3.27
C LEU A 141 -5.23 10.41 -4.36
N ARG A 142 -6.49 10.24 -3.98
CA ARG A 142 -7.62 10.15 -4.93
C ARG A 142 -7.89 11.46 -5.68
N ILE A 143 -7.51 12.59 -5.10
CA ILE A 143 -7.83 13.94 -5.63
C ILE A 143 -6.58 14.60 -6.23
N THR A 144 -5.43 14.40 -5.60
CA THR A 144 -4.17 15.02 -6.01
C THR A 144 -3.59 14.34 -7.25
N ARG A 145 -2.83 15.11 -8.04
CA ARG A 145 -2.21 14.67 -9.29
C ARG A 145 -0.74 15.07 -9.32
N ASP A 146 -0.06 14.69 -10.39
CA ASP A 146 1.33 15.05 -10.69
C ASP A 146 2.29 14.58 -9.59
N GLU A 147 3.09 15.48 -9.01
CA GLU A 147 4.16 15.13 -8.08
C GLU A 147 3.69 15.04 -6.61
N LEU A 148 2.48 15.54 -6.29
CA LEU A 148 1.93 15.53 -4.92
C LEU A 148 1.83 14.14 -4.29
N PRO A 149 1.43 13.07 -5.00
CA PRO A 149 1.37 11.73 -4.45
C PRO A 149 2.65 11.26 -3.75
N HIS A 150 3.81 11.73 -4.22
CA HIS A 150 5.11 11.35 -3.68
C HIS A 150 5.61 12.28 -2.56
N SER A 151 4.99 13.45 -2.36
CA SER A 151 5.40 14.45 -1.37
C SER A 151 4.44 14.57 -0.19
N ILE A 152 3.38 13.76 -0.11
CA ILE A 152 2.41 13.77 0.99
C ILE A 152 2.75 12.67 1.98
N ALA A 153 2.86 13.03 3.26
CA ALA A 153 2.80 12.09 4.37
C ALA A 153 1.74 12.55 5.38
N THR A 154 1.17 11.60 6.11
CA THR A 154 0.14 11.88 7.12
C THR A 154 0.51 11.21 8.43
N ARG A 155 0.09 11.81 9.54
CA ARG A 155 0.21 11.20 10.87
C ARG A 155 -0.86 11.74 11.79
N VAL A 156 -1.36 10.92 12.70
CA VAL A 156 -2.16 11.39 13.83
C VAL A 156 -1.21 11.86 14.92
N THR A 157 -1.41 13.08 15.41
CA THR A 157 -0.61 13.66 16.50
C THR A 157 -1.36 13.75 17.82
N GLU A 158 -2.68 13.61 17.79
CA GLU A 158 -3.54 13.68 18.96
C GLU A 158 -4.74 12.77 18.75
N TRP A 159 -5.05 11.97 19.76
CA TRP A 159 -6.20 11.07 19.79
C TRP A 159 -6.83 11.10 21.18
N GLU A 160 -7.89 11.89 21.32
CA GLU A 160 -8.70 11.97 22.53
C GLU A 160 -10.17 11.96 22.11
N TRP A 161 -10.75 10.76 22.03
CA TRP A 161 -12.09 10.57 21.47
C TRP A 161 -13.13 11.54 22.09
N PRO A 162 -13.90 12.29 21.28
CA PRO A 162 -14.03 12.16 19.82
C PRO A 162 -13.02 12.95 18.96
N HIS A 163 -12.07 13.66 19.55
CA HIS A 163 -11.13 14.54 18.84
C HIS A 163 -9.91 13.79 18.31
N ILE A 164 -9.67 13.92 17.00
CA ILE A 164 -8.54 13.32 16.30
C ILE A 164 -7.85 14.43 15.50
N ARG A 165 -6.57 14.68 15.77
CA ARG A 165 -5.76 15.63 14.97
C ARG A 165 -4.82 14.87 14.05
N CYS A 166 -5.00 15.06 12.75
CA CYS A 166 -4.13 14.51 11.72
C CYS A 166 -3.34 15.63 11.02
N GLU A 167 -2.02 15.50 11.04
CA GLU A 167 -1.12 16.37 10.29
C GLU A 167 -0.87 15.81 8.89
N ILE A 168 -0.98 16.68 7.89
CA ILE A 168 -0.62 16.40 6.50
C ILE A 168 0.66 17.16 6.19
N LEU A 169 1.74 16.44 5.95
CA LEU A 169 3.06 16.98 5.63
C LEU A 169 3.24 17.08 4.12
N VAL A 170 3.75 18.21 3.66
CA VAL A 170 4.15 18.47 2.27
C VAL A 170 5.52 19.13 2.23
N GLU A 171 6.22 19.10 1.10
CA GLU A 171 7.57 19.65 1.00
C GLU A 171 7.61 21.14 0.64
N ARG A 172 6.56 21.67 -0.02
CA ARG A 172 6.53 23.04 -0.57
C ARG A 172 5.21 23.76 -0.29
N ASP A 173 5.26 25.09 -0.17
CA ASP A 173 4.07 25.93 0.03
C ASP A 173 3.05 25.81 -1.11
N SER A 174 3.51 25.62 -2.35
CA SER A 174 2.63 25.37 -3.49
C SER A 174 1.80 24.09 -3.32
N GLN A 175 2.42 23.02 -2.80
CA GLN A 175 1.74 21.76 -2.49
C GLN A 175 0.74 21.95 -1.34
N LYS A 176 1.08 22.74 -0.31
CA LYS A 176 0.17 23.10 0.78
C LYS A 176 -1.09 23.77 0.25
N GLY A 177 -0.94 24.73 -0.69
CA GLY A 177 -2.08 25.37 -1.35
C GLY A 177 -3.01 24.38 -2.07
N ILE A 178 -2.44 23.35 -2.73
CA ILE A 178 -3.20 22.33 -3.43
C ILE A 178 -3.94 21.40 -2.46
N VAL A 179 -3.28 20.96 -1.38
CA VAL A 179 -3.88 20.12 -0.34
C VAL A 179 -5.03 20.85 0.38
N ILE A 180 -4.89 22.15 0.63
CA ILE A 180 -5.97 22.97 1.21
C ILE A 180 -7.12 23.13 0.20
N GLY A 181 -6.78 23.44 -1.05
CA GLY A 181 -7.74 23.78 -2.09
C GLY A 181 -8.37 25.17 -1.89
N LYS A 182 -9.05 25.67 -2.93
CA LYS A 182 -9.70 26.99 -2.87
C LYS A 182 -10.73 27.03 -1.73
N GLY A 183 -10.51 27.91 -0.75
CA GLY A 183 -11.40 28.05 0.41
C GLY A 183 -11.46 26.80 1.31
N GLY A 184 -10.44 25.93 1.30
CA GLY A 184 -10.43 24.71 2.10
C GLY A 184 -11.24 23.54 1.52
N ALA A 185 -11.69 23.65 0.26
CA ALA A 185 -12.59 22.67 -0.35
C ALA A 185 -12.03 21.24 -0.37
N VAL A 186 -10.73 21.08 -0.61
CA VAL A 186 -10.09 19.75 -0.68
C VAL A 186 -10.03 19.13 0.72
N LEU A 187 -9.58 19.87 1.73
CA LEU A 187 -9.57 19.38 3.12
C LEU A 187 -10.98 19.06 3.63
N LYS A 188 -11.98 19.87 3.27
CA LYS A 188 -13.37 19.61 3.64
C LYS A 188 -13.84 18.27 3.05
N GLN A 189 -13.61 18.06 1.75
CA GLN A 189 -13.97 16.81 1.07
C GLN A 189 -13.26 15.60 1.69
N VAL A 190 -11.95 15.70 1.94
CA VAL A 190 -11.15 14.65 2.58
C VAL A 190 -11.68 14.33 3.97
N GLY A 191 -11.87 15.36 4.82
CA GLY A 191 -12.38 15.18 6.18
C GLY A 191 -13.76 14.55 6.22
N GLU A 192 -14.67 14.92 5.32
CA GLU A 192 -15.99 14.30 5.19
C GLU A 192 -15.92 12.84 4.72
N ALA A 193 -14.98 12.49 3.84
CA ALA A 193 -14.80 11.12 3.37
C ALA A 193 -14.18 10.20 4.43
N VAL A 194 -13.23 10.71 5.23
CA VAL A 194 -12.64 9.97 6.34
C VAL A 194 -13.65 9.78 7.46
N ARG A 195 -14.35 10.84 7.90
CA ARG A 195 -15.34 10.73 8.99
C ARG A 195 -16.47 9.74 8.70
N ARG A 196 -16.86 9.55 7.44
CA ARG A 196 -17.86 8.52 7.05
C ARG A 196 -17.41 7.08 7.28
N GLN A 197 -16.11 6.87 7.54
CA GLN A 197 -15.52 5.57 7.84
C GLN A 197 -15.19 5.43 9.32
N LEU A 198 -15.33 6.49 10.12
CA LEU A 198 -15.13 6.47 11.57
C LEU A 198 -16.46 6.28 12.28
N ASP A 199 -16.39 5.92 13.56
CA ASP A 199 -17.56 5.86 14.42
C ASP A 199 -18.27 7.21 14.54
N ASP A 200 -19.58 7.15 14.77
CA ASP A 200 -20.43 8.33 14.94
C ASP A 200 -19.91 9.23 16.07
N GLY A 201 -19.84 10.53 15.79
CA GLY A 201 -19.36 11.55 16.73
C GLY A 201 -17.89 11.95 16.53
N ALA A 202 -17.12 11.28 15.67
CA ALA A 202 -15.74 11.63 15.39
C ALA A 202 -15.55 13.10 14.92
N TYR A 203 -14.66 13.81 15.60
CA TYR A 203 -14.18 15.15 15.23
C TYR A 203 -12.76 15.05 14.67
N LEU A 204 -12.65 15.06 13.34
CA LEU A 204 -11.37 15.02 12.64
C LEU A 204 -10.87 16.43 12.29
N GLU A 205 -9.78 16.85 12.91
CA GLU A 205 -9.03 18.07 12.59
C GLU A 205 -7.87 17.73 11.64
N LEU A 206 -7.83 18.38 10.46
CA LEU A 206 -6.78 18.22 9.47
C LEU A 206 -5.87 19.46 9.44
N VAL A 207 -4.57 19.28 9.65
CA VAL A 207 -3.61 20.39 9.71
C VAL A 207 -2.51 20.20 8.67
N VAL A 208 -2.39 21.12 7.71
CA VAL A 208 -1.35 21.04 6.66
C VAL A 208 -0.09 21.79 7.06
N LYS A 209 1.03 21.08 7.15
CA LYS A 209 2.35 21.62 7.50
C LYS A 209 3.33 21.43 6.34
N VAL A 210 4.14 22.45 6.09
CA VAL A 210 5.26 22.36 5.14
C VAL A 210 6.47 21.90 5.92
N ASP A 211 6.99 20.72 5.58
CA ASP A 211 8.23 20.18 6.11
C ASP A 211 9.22 19.95 4.95
N LYS A 212 10.12 20.91 4.74
CA LYS A 212 11.00 20.91 3.57
C LYS A 212 11.91 19.69 3.57
N ASP A 213 12.04 19.06 2.40
CA ASP A 213 12.91 17.92 2.13
C ASP A 213 12.76 16.77 3.15
N TRP A 214 11.56 16.56 3.70
CA TRP A 214 11.35 15.56 4.75
C TRP A 214 11.71 14.14 4.29
N GLN A 215 11.52 13.84 3.00
CA GLN A 215 11.89 12.56 2.39
C GLN A 215 13.40 12.27 2.42
N ARG A 216 14.23 13.29 2.60
CA ARG A 216 15.70 13.19 2.65
C ARG A 216 16.26 13.20 4.07
N ARG A 217 15.42 13.42 5.08
CA ARG A 217 15.85 13.58 6.48
C ARG A 217 15.45 12.33 7.27
N PRO A 218 16.41 11.45 7.66
CA PRO A 218 16.12 10.19 8.36
C PRO A 218 15.22 10.36 9.59
N ALA A 219 15.50 11.35 10.44
CA ALA A 219 14.68 11.65 11.62
C ALA A 219 13.20 11.99 11.29
N SER A 220 12.90 12.45 10.07
CA SER A 220 11.51 12.69 9.65
C SER A 220 10.86 11.40 9.17
N LEU A 221 11.59 10.55 8.47
CA LEU A 221 11.15 9.22 8.08
C LEU A 221 10.83 8.37 9.33
N ASP A 222 11.74 8.35 10.31
CA ASP A 222 11.54 7.65 11.59
C ASP A 222 10.25 8.10 12.30
N ARG A 223 10.02 9.43 12.36
CA ARG A 223 8.81 10.00 12.99
C ARG A 223 7.52 9.71 12.23
N LEU A 224 7.61 9.40 10.95
CA LEU A 224 6.47 9.02 10.12
C LEU A 224 6.25 7.51 10.10
N GLY A 225 7.10 6.75 10.80
CA GLY A 225 7.09 5.30 10.71
C GLY A 225 7.41 4.82 9.30
N LEU A 226 8.17 5.61 8.50
CA LEU A 226 8.65 5.28 7.15
C LEU A 226 10.14 4.93 7.14
#